data_AF-A0A4Q3TC83-F1
#
_entry.id   AF-A0A4Q3TC83-F1
#
_cell.length_a   1.000
_cell.length_b   1.000
_cell.length_c   1.000
_cell.angle_alpha   90.00
_cell.angle_beta   90.00
_cell.angle_gamma   90.00
#
_symmetry.space_group_name_H-M   'P 1'
#
loop_
_entity.id
_entity.type
_entity.pdbx_description
1 polymer ?
#
loop_
_entity_poly.entity_id
_entity_poly.type
_entity_poly.pdbx_seq_one_letter_code
_entity_poly.pdbx_strand_id
1 'polypeptide(L)'
;MASSSALAALGASVTLVAGDPTDIYPGQTTRLQITLSNNNTAGPVSATAFSSSLPGSLPNGLRISGPATYTCAAAGGGAAPTSGTLTAPVGSQT
;
A
#
# COMPACT_ATOMS: atom_id res chain seq x y z
N MET A 1 4.58 19.04 18.05
CA MET A 1 3.44 19.32 17.15
C MET A 1 3.67 18.53 15.87
N ALA A 2 2.93 17.45 15.65
CA ALA A 2 3.00 16.71 14.39
C ALA A 2 2.13 17.45 13.36
N SER A 3 2.72 17.80 12.23
CA SER A 3 2.12 18.61 11.17
C SER A 3 0.91 17.91 10.54
N SER A 4 -0.30 18.43 10.79
CA SER A 4 -1.55 18.00 10.14
C SER A 4 -1.59 18.30 8.63
N SER A 5 -0.69 19.15 8.13
CA SER A 5 -0.58 19.49 6.71
C SER A 5 -0.10 18.33 5.82
N ALA A 6 0.69 17.40 6.36
CA ALA A 6 1.20 16.26 5.58
C ALA A 6 0.13 15.19 5.33
N LEU A 7 -0.80 14.99 6.28
CA LEU A 7 -1.85 13.98 6.17
C LEU A 7 -2.97 14.41 5.20
N ALA A 8 -3.31 15.70 5.18
CA ALA A 8 -4.39 16.25 4.33
C ALA A 8 -4.11 16.17 2.83
N ALA A 9 -2.84 16.02 2.44
CA ALA A 9 -2.43 15.96 1.05
C ALA A 9 -2.03 14.55 0.60
N LEU A 10 -2.04 13.55 1.49
CA LEU A 10 -1.74 12.17 1.14
C LEU A 10 -3.04 11.39 0.88
N GLY A 11 -3.28 11.03 -0.37
CA GLY A 11 -4.33 10.09 -0.75
C GLY A 11 -3.82 8.66 -0.68
N ALA A 12 -4.62 7.76 -0.11
CA ALA A 12 -4.38 6.32 -0.14
C ALA A 12 -5.61 5.61 -0.70
N SER A 13 -5.41 4.68 -1.63
CA SER A 13 -6.46 3.78 -2.10
C SER A 13 -5.96 2.35 -2.12
N VAL A 14 -6.86 1.42 -1.82
CA VAL A 14 -6.61 -0.02 -1.89
C VAL A 14 -7.63 -0.60 -2.86
N THR A 15 -7.14 -1.23 -3.91
CA THR A 15 -7.98 -1.84 -4.95
C THR A 15 -7.48 -3.26 -5.24
N LEU A 16 -8.35 -4.09 -5.78
CA LEU A 16 -7.88 -5.32 -6.42
C LEU A 16 -7.23 -4.97 -7.76
N VAL A 17 -6.21 -5.73 -8.14
CA VAL A 17 -5.62 -5.61 -9.46
C VAL A 17 -6.66 -6.06 -10.50
N ALA A 18 -6.80 -5.28 -11.57
CA ALA A 18 -7.75 -5.61 -12.63
C ALA A 18 -7.41 -6.96 -13.27
N GLY A 19 -8.41 -7.85 -13.35
CA GLY A 19 -8.24 -9.22 -13.85
C GLY A 19 -7.97 -10.27 -12.76
N ASP A 20 -7.70 -9.86 -11.52
CA ASP A 20 -7.69 -10.77 -10.38
C ASP A 20 -9.11 -11.04 -9.85
N PRO A 21 -9.36 -12.21 -9.24
CA PRO A 21 -10.68 -12.56 -8.72
C PRO A 21 -11.10 -11.64 -7.58
N THR A 22 -12.36 -11.18 -7.63
CA THR A 22 -13.01 -10.38 -6.57
C THR A 22 -13.52 -11.23 -5.44
N ASP A 23 -13.93 -12.46 -5.73
CA ASP A 23 -14.32 -13.48 -4.75
C ASP A 23 -13.12 -14.40 -4.51
N ILE A 24 -12.64 -14.43 -3.26
CA ILE A 24 -11.44 -15.17 -2.87
C ILE A 24 -11.87 -16.36 -2.01
N TYR A 25 -11.77 -17.56 -2.57
CA TYR A 25 -12.07 -18.80 -1.83
C TYR A 25 -10.83 -19.32 -1.08
N PRO A 26 -11.03 -20.21 -0.07
CA PRO A 26 -9.91 -20.81 0.65
C PRO A 26 -8.87 -21.45 -0.29
N GLY A 27 -7.60 -21.08 -0.12
CA GLY A 27 -6.49 -21.57 -0.95
C GLY A 27 -6.23 -20.75 -2.22
N GLN A 28 -7.10 -19.80 -2.57
CA GLN A 28 -6.85 -18.89 -3.69
C GLN A 28 -5.97 -17.71 -3.27
N THR A 29 -5.30 -17.13 -4.27
CA THR A 29 -4.49 -15.93 -4.10
C THR A 29 -5.07 -14.82 -4.97
N THR A 30 -5.06 -13.59 -4.46
CA THR A 30 -5.38 -12.38 -5.21
C THR A 30 -4.27 -11.35 -5.00
N ARG A 31 -4.31 -10.27 -5.77
CA ARG A 31 -3.37 -9.16 -5.65
C ARG A 31 -4.10 -7.88 -5.23
N LEU A 32 -3.64 -7.31 -4.13
CA LEU A 32 -4.05 -6.00 -3.66
C LEU A 32 -3.05 -4.96 -4.14
N GLN A 33 -3.55 -3.92 -4.77
CA GLN A 33 -2.77 -2.76 -5.18
C GLN A 33 -3.09 -1.59 -4.26
N ILE A 34 -2.04 -1.09 -3.60
CA ILE A 34 -2.13 0.07 -2.72
C ILE A 34 -1.48 1.24 -3.46
N THR A 35 -2.24 2.29 -3.70
CA THR A 35 -1.75 3.51 -4.35
C THR A 35 -1.68 4.63 -3.34
N LEU A 36 -0.48 5.15 -3.12
CA LEU A 36 -0.21 6.32 -2.29
C LEU A 36 0.11 7.50 -3.21
N SER A 37 -0.63 8.59 -3.08
CA SER A 37 -0.46 9.78 -3.92
C SER A 37 -0.31 11.03 -3.06
N ASN A 38 0.78 11.76 -3.25
CA ASN A 38 0.96 13.07 -2.67
C ASN A 38 0.33 14.13 -3.60
N ASN A 39 -0.79 14.70 -3.17
CA ASN A 39 -1.48 15.80 -3.86
C ASN A 39 -1.05 17.18 -3.33
N ASN A 40 0.02 17.25 -2.51
CA ASN A 40 0.57 18.53 -2.07
C ASN A 40 1.38 19.17 -3.19
N THR A 41 0.88 20.27 -3.74
CA THR A 41 1.62 21.07 -4.72
C THR A 41 2.67 22.00 -4.09
N ALA A 42 2.60 22.22 -2.78
CA ALA A 42 3.49 23.14 -2.06
C ALA A 42 4.77 22.48 -1.52
N GLY A 43 4.85 21.14 -1.48
CA GLY A 43 6.07 20.47 -1.02
C GLY A 43 5.99 18.94 -0.93
N PRO A 44 7.16 18.29 -0.77
CA PRO A 44 7.24 16.84 -0.61
C PRO A 44 6.66 16.40 0.75
N VAL A 45 6.00 15.24 0.75
CA VAL A 45 5.63 14.52 1.97
C VAL A 45 6.79 13.60 2.37
N SER A 46 7.20 13.65 3.63
CA SER A 46 8.32 12.87 4.17
C SER A 46 7.93 12.14 5.44
N ALA A 47 8.56 10.97 5.68
CA ALA A 47 8.41 10.15 6.87
C ALA A 47 6.97 9.71 7.22
N THR A 48 6.12 9.51 6.21
CA THR A 48 4.76 8.97 6.41
C THR A 48 4.78 7.45 6.46
N ALA A 49 4.20 6.89 7.53
CA ALA A 49 3.92 5.46 7.61
C ALA A 49 2.49 5.19 7.12
N PHE A 50 2.32 4.12 6.36
CA PHE A 50 1.03 3.56 5.99
C PHE A 50 0.99 2.09 6.40
N SER A 51 -0.06 1.68 7.09
CA SER A 51 -0.29 0.29 7.49
C SER A 51 -1.73 -0.08 7.19
N SER A 52 -1.93 -1.24 6.54
CA SER A 52 -3.26 -1.78 6.25
C SER A 52 -3.25 -3.26 6.57
N SER A 53 -4.05 -3.64 7.56
CA SER A 53 -4.20 -5.04 7.94
C SER A 53 -5.18 -5.75 6.98
N LEU A 54 -4.83 -6.97 6.59
CA LEU A 54 -5.72 -7.81 5.81
C LEU A 54 -6.95 -8.22 6.66
N PRO A 55 -8.14 -8.27 6.06
CA PRO A 55 -9.35 -8.66 6.78
C PRO A 55 -9.41 -10.15 7.14
N GLY A 56 -10.14 -10.44 8.21
CA GLY A 56 -10.29 -11.77 8.81
C GLY A 56 -9.20 -12.08 9.84
N SER A 57 -9.46 -13.01 10.76
CA SER A 57 -8.43 -13.53 11.66
C SER A 57 -7.86 -14.83 11.11
N LEU A 58 -6.53 -14.98 11.17
CA LEU A 58 -5.88 -16.28 11.00
C LEU A 58 -6.53 -17.32 11.93
N PRO A 59 -6.75 -18.57 11.46
CA PRO A 59 -6.22 -19.17 10.23
C PRO A 59 -7.11 -19.01 8.97
N ASN A 60 -8.35 -18.51 9.12
CA ASN A 60 -9.32 -18.45 8.02
C ASN A 60 -9.33 -17.10 7.28
N GLY A 61 -8.59 -16.10 7.77
CA GLY A 61 -8.45 -14.79 7.15
C GLY A 61 -7.47 -14.76 5.97
N LEU A 62 -7.43 -13.63 5.26
CA LEU A 62 -6.44 -13.41 4.21
C LEU A 62 -5.04 -13.33 4.82
N ARG A 63 -4.03 -13.81 4.10
CA ARG A 63 -2.62 -13.74 4.52
C ARG A 63 -1.74 -13.32 3.35
N ILE A 64 -0.58 -12.75 3.65
CA ILE A 64 0.41 -12.39 2.64
C ILE A 64 1.00 -13.67 2.04
N SER A 65 0.73 -13.92 0.76
CA SER A 65 1.12 -15.15 0.05
C SER A 65 2.53 -15.08 -0.56
N GLY A 66 3.04 -13.87 -0.82
CA GLY A 66 4.35 -13.66 -1.45
C GLY A 66 4.94 -12.28 -1.14
N PRO A 67 6.18 -12.00 -1.58
CA PRO A 67 6.86 -10.75 -1.29
C PRO A 67 6.10 -9.56 -1.89
N ALA A 68 5.91 -8.52 -1.07
CA ALA A 68 5.36 -7.26 -1.56
C ALA A 68 6.39 -6.54 -2.44
N THR A 69 5.90 -5.93 -3.51
CA THR A 69 6.71 -5.08 -4.40
C THR A 69 6.16 -3.67 -4.35
N TYR A 70 7.03 -2.68 -4.58
CA TYR A 70 6.62 -1.30 -4.73
C TYR A 70 7.31 -0.67 -5.92
N THR A 71 6.61 0.30 -6.50
CA THR A 71 7.14 1.18 -7.52
C THR A 71 6.73 2.59 -7.15
N CYS A 72 7.68 3.52 -7.18
CA CYS A 72 7.38 4.94 -7.05
C CYS A 72 7.52 5.60 -8.43
N ALA A 73 6.60 6.52 -8.73
CA ALA A 73 6.65 7.36 -9.91
C ALA A 73 6.58 8.83 -9.46
N ALA A 74 7.44 9.69 -10.02
CA ALA A 74 7.34 11.12 -9.80
C ALA A 74 6.27 11.71 -10.74
N ALA A 75 5.37 12.52 -10.20
CA ALA A 75 4.49 13.35 -11.02
C ALA A 75 5.36 14.33 -11.83
N GLY A 76 5.47 14.13 -13.15
CA GLY A 76 6.28 14.95 -14.05
C GLY A 76 7.54 14.29 -14.63
N GLY A 77 7.76 12.99 -14.43
CA GLY A 77 8.85 12.25 -15.09
C GLY A 77 10.24 12.46 -14.49
N GLY A 78 10.33 13.12 -13.33
CA GLY A 78 11.57 13.22 -12.55
C GLY A 78 11.95 11.89 -11.86
N ALA A 79 13.10 11.88 -11.18
CA ALA A 79 13.52 10.72 -10.40
C ALA A 79 12.54 10.48 -9.24
N ALA A 80 11.87 9.34 -9.23
CA ALA A 80 11.05 8.92 -8.11
C ALA A 80 11.95 8.60 -6.90
N PRO A 81 11.57 8.97 -5.66
CA PRO A 81 12.30 8.52 -4.49
C PRO A 81 12.28 6.99 -4.44
N THR A 82 13.46 6.37 -4.46
CA THR A 82 13.65 4.91 -4.42
C THR A 82 13.80 4.39 -2.99
N SER A 83 13.45 5.19 -1.98
CA SER A 83 13.61 4.84 -0.58
C SER A 83 12.24 4.65 0.08
N GLY A 84 11.96 3.41 0.44
CA GLY A 84 10.84 3.02 1.29
C GLY A 84 11.11 1.65 1.87
N THR A 85 10.67 1.41 3.10
CA THR A 85 10.69 0.08 3.70
C THR A 85 9.30 -0.51 3.58
N LEU A 86 9.16 -1.65 2.91
CA LEU A 86 7.94 -2.45 2.99
C LEU A 86 8.12 -3.56 3.99
N THR A 87 7.21 -3.59 4.95
CA THR A 87 7.10 -4.68 5.92
C THR A 87 5.79 -5.38 5.61
N ALA A 88 5.91 -6.56 5.01
CA ALA A 88 4.79 -7.41 4.59
C ALA A 88 5.23 -8.88 4.69
N PRO A 89 5.43 -9.42 5.91
CA PRO A 89 5.98 -10.76 6.09
C PRO A 89 5.02 -11.82 5.52
N VAL A 90 5.56 -12.77 4.77
CA VAL A 90 4.77 -13.90 4.25
C VAL A 90 4.15 -14.67 5.40
N GLY A 91 2.86 -15.00 5.28
CA GLY A 91 2.09 -15.66 6.34
C GLY A 91 1.52 -14.72 7.40
N SER A 92 1.86 -13.42 7.36
CA SER A 92 1.30 -12.38 8.23
C SER A 92 -0.02 -11.82 7.67
N GLN A 93 -0.72 -11.06 8.52
CA GLN A 93 -1.88 -10.23 8.21
C GLN A 93 -1.59 -8.72 8.28
N THR A 94 -0.35 -8.38 8.62
CA THR A 94 0.17 -7.02 8.80
C THR A 94 1.51 -6.89 8.12
#